data_AF-A0A2G5U4D4-F1
#
_entry.id   AF-A0A2G5U4D4-F1
#
_cell.length_a   1.000
_cell.length_b   1.000
_cell.length_c   1.000
_cell.angle_alpha   90.00
_cell.angle_beta   90.00
_cell.angle_gamma   90.00
#
_symmetry.space_group_name_H-M   'P 1'
#
loop_
_entity.id
_entity.type
_entity.pdbx_description
1 polymer ?
#
loop_
_entity_poly.entity_id
_entity_poly.type
_entity_poly.pdbx_seq_one_letter_code
_entity_poly.pdbx_strand_id
1 'polypeptide(L)'
;MATETCSLLSVGQSEYGAAPSMISALEAVDPVTLTWHNISIQATKSGKQILENVSGIAKPGQLLALMGASGAGKTTLLNMLLSRNLKGLDTNGSVKVNGHELGRRITAISGYAQQDELFVGTLTVKEYLDIQAKLRVNGDADKRRRRVANVMSQLGLYKCQNTRIGAIGGQKGISGGEMRRLTFACELLSNPSVLFCDEPTTGLDSFMAESVVQVLSTLAKSGRTVICTIHQPSSQLYQMFDRVMFMAGGKTAFLGSPKDAIQFFEDAGFACPRNFNPADLIIHTLAVMPNEEDKCRQRIEVICTKFQNSSYGRTLKIGVEKTDEGQRPSERRKTGILTQIGALLQRSAIDTWRNPSLTRAKVIQKSIMGLFVGLLYLQSPLTSIGISNLNGALFYLVCELTYSTIFGILNFLPTDFPLVSREYHDGLYSVFSYYVARCLSYLPLFTADGLIMLLVSYWLVGFSNSLVQVLFACLIAFLIEQSSSACGIMISCISPSLPIAMSTAGPLLTLLSLTGGLYANVGALPSYISWIQYLSWFKYGFEAFAINQWSSVNEPNSTIWTEAKRDSVLSQLSFHADMFYPDLVIMSAFILVFYFIGYLGLAYRVSKAR
;
A
#
# COMPACT_ATOMS: atom_id res chain seq x y z
N MET A 1 47.42 0.37 60.26
CA MET A 1 47.05 1.51 59.41
C MET A 1 45.70 1.22 58.77
N ALA A 2 44.81 2.21 58.82
CA ALA A 2 43.59 2.35 58.01
C ALA A 2 42.44 1.35 58.23
N THR A 3 41.64 1.64 59.25
CA THR A 3 40.17 1.61 59.15
C THR A 3 39.71 2.77 58.26
N GLU A 4 39.25 2.47 57.04
CA GLU A 4 38.32 3.30 56.24
C GLU A 4 38.14 2.63 54.88
N THR A 5 36.96 2.02 54.64
CA THR A 5 36.31 1.81 53.32
C THR A 5 35.08 0.93 53.52
N CYS A 6 34.06 1.48 54.17
CA CYS A 6 32.74 0.87 54.27
C CYS A 6 31.69 1.94 53.98
N SER A 7 31.55 2.36 52.71
CA SER A 7 30.53 3.35 52.30
C SER A 7 30.36 3.54 50.77
N LEU A 8 30.51 2.50 49.93
CA LEU A 8 30.33 2.66 48.46
C LEU A 8 29.51 1.55 47.75
N LEU A 9 28.63 0.83 48.46
CA LEU A 9 27.76 -0.19 47.84
C LEU A 9 26.24 0.03 48.06
N SER A 10 25.79 1.27 48.24
CA SER A 10 24.35 1.55 48.48
C SER A 10 23.75 2.72 47.70
N VAL A 11 24.18 2.95 46.46
CA VAL A 11 23.53 3.93 45.56
C VAL A 11 23.41 3.34 44.16
N GLY A 12 22.18 2.98 43.77
CA GLY A 12 21.89 2.45 42.44
C GLY A 12 20.61 1.61 42.30
N GLN A 13 19.64 1.70 43.21
CA GLN A 13 18.26 1.33 42.88
C GLN A 13 17.61 2.53 42.19
N SER A 14 17.80 2.64 40.87
CA SER A 14 17.06 3.59 40.03
C SER A 14 15.92 2.86 39.29
N GLU A 15 14.69 3.25 39.62
CA GLU A 15 13.52 3.42 38.73
C GLU A 15 13.27 2.41 37.59
N TYR A 16 13.51 1.13 37.80
CA TYR A 16 12.79 0.10 37.04
C TYR A 16 11.51 -0.25 37.78
N GLY A 17 10.45 0.51 37.51
CA GLY A 17 9.09 0.08 37.80
C GLY A 17 8.92 -1.34 37.25
N ALA A 18 8.56 -2.28 38.13
CA ALA A 18 8.34 -3.67 37.77
C ALA A 18 7.39 -3.72 36.57
N ALA A 19 7.91 -4.13 35.41
CA ALA A 19 7.08 -4.43 34.26
C ALA A 19 6.10 -5.52 34.69
N PRO A 20 4.77 -5.30 34.61
CA PRO A 20 3.82 -6.38 34.85
C PRO A 20 4.20 -7.52 33.92
N SER A 21 4.22 -8.76 34.44
CA SER A 21 4.60 -9.95 33.67
C SER A 21 3.90 -9.92 32.31
N MET A 22 4.68 -9.91 31.22
CA MET A 22 4.17 -9.75 29.84
C MET A 22 3.02 -10.72 29.50
N ILE A 23 2.94 -11.85 30.21
CA ILE A 23 1.95 -12.92 30.04
C ILE A 23 0.56 -12.49 30.56
N SER A 24 0.44 -11.64 31.59
CA SER A 24 -0.85 -11.25 32.18
C SER A 24 -1.64 -10.21 31.37
N ALA A 25 -1.02 -9.61 30.34
CA ALA A 25 -1.58 -8.52 29.54
C ALA A 25 -2.09 -8.95 28.15
N LEU A 26 -2.02 -10.24 27.79
CA LEU A 26 -2.46 -10.73 26.50
C LEU A 26 -3.93 -11.17 26.57
N GLU A 27 -4.80 -10.45 25.84
CA GLU A 27 -6.20 -10.83 25.70
C GLU A 27 -6.30 -12.29 25.23
N ALA A 28 -7.18 -13.04 25.90
CA ALA A 28 -7.51 -14.41 25.55
C ALA A 28 -7.97 -14.49 24.09
N VAL A 29 -7.61 -15.58 23.43
CA VAL A 29 -8.02 -15.90 22.06
C VAL A 29 -8.65 -17.27 22.04
N ASP A 30 -9.55 -17.47 21.08
CA ASP A 30 -10.10 -18.80 20.82
C ASP A 30 -8.95 -19.71 20.36
N PRO A 31 -8.73 -20.87 21.01
CA PRO A 31 -7.68 -21.80 20.61
C PRO A 31 -8.00 -22.40 19.24
N VAL A 32 -7.06 -22.31 18.30
CA VAL A 32 -7.25 -22.76 16.92
C VAL A 32 -6.20 -23.78 16.52
N THR A 33 -6.61 -25.00 16.24
CA THR A 33 -5.77 -26.02 15.60
C THR A 33 -5.92 -25.94 14.10
N LEU A 34 -4.80 -25.78 13.39
CA LEU A 34 -4.74 -25.79 11.93
C LEU A 34 -4.20 -27.14 11.47
N THR A 35 -4.95 -27.82 10.61
CA THR A 35 -4.54 -29.09 9.99
C THR A 35 -4.61 -28.97 8.48
N TRP A 36 -3.66 -29.58 7.79
CA TRP A 36 -3.70 -29.73 6.35
C TRP A 36 -3.40 -31.16 5.95
N HIS A 37 -4.11 -31.63 4.92
CA HIS A 37 -4.09 -33.02 4.50
C HIS A 37 -3.92 -33.14 2.99
N ASN A 38 -2.92 -33.92 2.59
CA ASN A 38 -2.59 -34.28 1.20
C ASN A 38 -2.57 -33.08 0.25
N ILE A 39 -1.93 -31.98 0.68
CA ILE A 39 -1.78 -30.80 -0.16
C ILE A 39 -0.87 -31.11 -1.34
N SER A 40 -1.42 -30.95 -2.53
CA SER A 40 -0.69 -31.07 -3.80
C SER A 40 -0.97 -29.83 -4.64
N ILE A 41 0.09 -29.20 -5.14
CA ILE A 41 0.01 -27.96 -5.92
C ILE A 41 0.83 -28.11 -7.20
N GLN A 42 0.20 -27.81 -8.34
CA GLN A 42 0.83 -27.84 -9.65
C GLN A 42 0.68 -26.48 -10.35
N ALA A 43 1.74 -25.97 -10.97
CA ALA A 43 1.67 -24.77 -11.77
C ALA A 43 0.96 -25.05 -13.10
N THR A 44 -0.18 -24.40 -13.37
CA THR A 44 -1.01 -24.73 -14.55
C THR A 44 -0.30 -24.45 -15.87
N LYS A 45 0.59 -23.45 -15.92
CA LYS A 45 1.31 -23.07 -17.15
C LYS A 45 2.48 -24.00 -17.49
N SER A 46 3.22 -24.45 -16.48
CA SER A 46 4.43 -25.24 -16.70
C SER A 46 4.24 -26.72 -16.41
N GLY A 47 3.10 -27.12 -15.82
CA GLY A 47 2.88 -28.47 -15.32
C GLY A 47 3.80 -28.86 -14.16
N LYS A 48 4.61 -27.94 -13.63
CA LYS A 48 5.58 -28.24 -12.58
C LYS A 48 4.85 -28.50 -11.26
N GLN A 49 5.10 -29.67 -10.67
CA GLN A 49 4.67 -29.98 -9.32
C GLN A 49 5.47 -29.13 -8.32
N ILE A 50 4.78 -28.34 -7.50
CA ILE A 50 5.40 -27.47 -6.47
C ILE A 50 5.31 -28.12 -5.09
N LEU A 51 4.14 -28.67 -4.74
CA LEU A 51 3.92 -29.42 -3.50
C LEU A 51 3.32 -30.78 -3.83
N GLU A 52 3.71 -31.81 -3.09
CA GLU A 52 3.25 -33.18 -3.31
C GLU A 52 2.90 -33.85 -1.97
N ASN A 53 1.60 -34.13 -1.78
CA ASN A 53 1.03 -34.84 -0.62
C ASN A 53 1.51 -34.32 0.75
N VAL A 54 1.59 -32.99 0.88
CA VAL A 54 2.05 -32.34 2.11
C VAL A 54 0.94 -32.37 3.16
N SER A 55 1.23 -32.93 4.34
CA SER A 55 0.30 -33.00 5.47
C SER A 55 0.96 -32.48 6.74
N GLY A 56 0.17 -31.91 7.65
CA GLY A 56 0.70 -31.33 8.88
C GLY A 56 -0.35 -30.81 9.85
N ILE A 57 0.10 -30.45 11.05
CA ILE A 57 -0.73 -29.94 12.13
C ILE A 57 0.01 -28.88 12.95
N ALA A 58 -0.65 -27.76 13.22
CA ALA A 58 -0.21 -26.70 14.11
C ALA A 58 -1.26 -26.49 15.21
N LYS A 59 -0.83 -26.52 16.47
CA LYS A 59 -1.72 -26.48 17.64
C LYS A 59 -1.62 -25.12 18.36
N PRO A 60 -2.68 -24.69 19.09
CA PRO A 60 -2.62 -23.51 19.94
C PRO A 60 -1.55 -23.66 21.01
N GLY A 61 -0.90 -22.55 21.37
CA GLY A 61 0.19 -22.57 22.34
C GLY A 61 1.56 -22.85 21.73
N GLN A 62 1.65 -23.19 20.44
CA GLN A 62 2.88 -23.63 19.80
C GLN A 62 3.36 -22.66 18.72
N LEU A 63 4.68 -22.45 18.68
CA LEU A 63 5.40 -21.82 17.59
C LEU A 63 5.96 -22.90 16.65
N LEU A 64 5.40 -22.98 15.44
CA LEU A 64 5.83 -23.89 14.38
C LEU A 64 6.71 -23.16 13.36
N ALA A 65 7.93 -23.64 13.16
CA ALA A 65 8.81 -23.14 12.10
C ALA A 65 8.85 -24.07 10.88
N LEU A 66 8.57 -23.52 9.69
CA LEU A 66 8.74 -24.15 8.39
C LEU A 66 10.16 -23.87 7.89
N MET A 67 10.95 -24.92 7.71
CA MET A 67 12.37 -24.84 7.32
C MET A 67 12.64 -25.69 6.08
N GLY A 68 13.69 -25.34 5.34
CA GLY A 68 14.09 -26.04 4.12
C GLY A 68 14.84 -25.12 3.17
N ALA A 69 15.51 -25.70 2.18
CA ALA A 69 16.26 -24.95 1.17
C ALA A 69 15.36 -23.97 0.38
N SER A 70 15.99 -23.03 -0.33
CA SER A 70 15.27 -22.19 -1.29
C SER A 70 14.58 -23.06 -2.34
N GLY A 71 13.34 -22.72 -2.71
CA GLY A 71 12.54 -23.54 -3.64
C GLY A 71 11.89 -24.79 -3.05
N ALA A 72 12.05 -25.09 -1.75
CA ALA A 72 11.43 -26.26 -1.12
C ALA A 72 9.89 -26.23 -1.01
N GLY A 73 9.26 -25.09 -1.33
CA GLY A 73 7.79 -24.91 -1.29
C GLY A 73 7.25 -24.28 0.00
N LYS A 74 8.10 -23.74 0.88
CA LYS A 74 7.70 -23.12 2.18
C LYS A 74 6.65 -22.02 2.02
N THR A 75 6.95 -21.00 1.24
CA THR A 75 6.05 -19.87 0.97
C THR A 75 4.79 -20.31 0.22
N THR A 76 4.92 -21.30 -0.68
CA THR A 76 3.76 -21.88 -1.39
C THR A 76 2.82 -22.58 -0.42
N LEU A 77 3.34 -23.36 0.53
CA LEU A 77 2.54 -24.00 1.57
C LEU A 77 1.86 -22.94 2.45
N LEU A 78 2.61 -21.93 2.89
CA LEU A 78 2.05 -20.84 3.69
C LEU A 78 0.90 -20.11 2.97
N ASN A 79 1.06 -19.83 1.67
CA ASN A 79 0.03 -19.24 0.83
C ASN A 79 -1.20 -20.15 0.68
N MET A 80 -1.00 -21.46 0.57
CA MET A 80 -2.08 -22.45 0.54
C MET A 80 -2.87 -22.44 1.86
N LEU A 81 -2.18 -22.49 3.00
CA LEU A 81 -2.80 -22.43 4.33
C LEU A 81 -3.65 -21.16 4.50
N LEU A 82 -3.19 -20.03 3.96
CA LEU A 82 -3.91 -18.75 3.97
C LEU A 82 -4.99 -18.63 2.87
N SER A 83 -5.11 -19.60 1.96
CA SER A 83 -5.96 -19.52 0.77
C SER A 83 -5.70 -18.27 -0.10
N ARG A 84 -4.41 -17.96 -0.33
CA ARG A 84 -3.93 -16.76 -1.05
C ARG A 84 -3.00 -17.11 -2.22
N ASN A 85 -2.91 -16.21 -3.20
CA ASN A 85 -2.02 -16.31 -4.36
C ASN A 85 -2.10 -17.65 -5.11
N LEU A 86 -3.31 -18.23 -5.19
CA LEU A 86 -3.55 -19.55 -5.81
C LEU A 86 -3.88 -19.46 -7.31
N LYS A 87 -3.80 -18.26 -7.91
CA LYS A 87 -4.18 -18.05 -9.30
C LYS A 87 -3.15 -18.68 -10.24
N GLY A 88 -3.62 -19.50 -11.19
CA GLY A 88 -2.74 -20.23 -12.10
C GLY A 88 -2.01 -21.40 -11.43
N LEU A 89 -2.54 -21.88 -10.30
CA LEU A 89 -2.14 -23.11 -9.63
C LEU A 89 -3.35 -24.04 -9.58
N ASP A 90 -3.14 -25.32 -9.88
CA ASP A 90 -4.08 -26.39 -9.56
C ASP A 90 -3.78 -26.89 -8.14
N THR A 91 -4.80 -26.94 -7.29
CA THR A 91 -4.65 -27.20 -5.85
C THR A 91 -5.57 -28.33 -5.41
N ASN A 92 -4.99 -29.38 -4.84
CA ASN A 92 -5.69 -30.52 -4.25
C ASN A 92 -5.35 -30.64 -2.75
N GLY A 93 -6.21 -31.34 -2.00
CA GLY A 93 -6.10 -31.50 -0.56
C GLY A 93 -7.04 -30.60 0.23
N SER A 94 -6.98 -30.66 1.57
CA SER A 94 -7.85 -29.87 2.46
C SER A 94 -7.06 -29.14 3.53
N VAL A 95 -7.53 -27.94 3.90
CA VAL A 95 -7.08 -27.18 5.08
C VAL A 95 -8.27 -26.99 5.99
N LYS A 96 -8.13 -27.47 7.23
CA LYS A 96 -9.16 -27.43 8.25
C LYS A 96 -8.70 -26.63 9.46
N VAL A 97 -9.62 -25.88 10.03
CA VAL A 97 -9.48 -25.06 11.23
C VAL A 97 -10.44 -25.62 12.27
N ASN A 98 -9.93 -26.20 13.35
CA ASN A 98 -10.72 -26.93 14.34
C ASN A 98 -11.66 -27.97 13.68
N GLY A 99 -11.17 -28.69 12.66
CA GLY A 99 -11.96 -29.68 11.90
C GLY A 99 -12.79 -29.11 10.74
N HIS A 100 -12.99 -27.79 10.64
CA HIS A 100 -13.83 -27.15 9.63
C HIS A 100 -13.04 -26.58 8.45
N GLU A 101 -13.49 -26.78 7.22
CA GLU A 101 -12.92 -26.10 6.05
C GLU A 101 -13.43 -24.65 5.96
N LEU A 102 -12.52 -23.68 6.10
CA LEU A 102 -12.85 -22.25 6.01
C LEU A 102 -12.53 -21.65 4.64
N GLY A 103 -11.61 -22.26 3.89
CA GLY A 103 -11.05 -21.69 2.68
C GLY A 103 -10.60 -20.23 2.90
N ARG A 104 -11.14 -19.31 2.09
CA ARG A 104 -10.82 -17.87 2.18
C ARG A 104 -11.18 -17.22 3.52
N ARG A 105 -12.09 -17.80 4.31
CA ARG A 105 -12.54 -17.21 5.57
C ARG A 105 -11.47 -17.27 6.67
N ILE A 106 -10.39 -18.03 6.45
CA ILE A 106 -9.26 -18.08 7.39
C ILE A 106 -8.62 -16.69 7.63
N THR A 107 -8.66 -15.79 6.64
CA THR A 107 -8.12 -14.43 6.80
C THR A 107 -8.89 -13.59 7.82
N ALA A 108 -10.14 -13.96 8.13
CA ALA A 108 -10.93 -13.29 9.15
C ALA A 108 -10.52 -13.65 10.58
N ILE A 109 -9.75 -14.72 10.77
CA ILE A 109 -9.31 -15.21 12.08
C ILE A 109 -7.78 -15.19 12.25
N SER A 110 -7.05 -15.00 11.14
CA SER A 110 -5.59 -14.98 11.12
C SER A 110 -5.00 -13.59 10.92
N GLY A 111 -3.76 -13.40 11.35
CA GLY A 111 -2.89 -12.29 10.94
C GLY A 111 -1.80 -12.80 10.01
N TYR A 112 -1.35 -11.98 9.06
CA TYR A 112 -0.27 -12.36 8.15
C TYR A 112 0.81 -11.27 8.06
N ALA A 113 1.97 -11.57 8.66
CA ALA A 113 3.16 -10.75 8.53
C ALA A 113 3.97 -11.22 7.31
N GLN A 114 3.86 -10.47 6.22
CA GLN A 114 4.62 -10.72 4.99
C GLN A 114 6.11 -10.38 5.14
N GLN A 115 6.92 -10.93 4.24
CA GLN A 115 8.34 -10.61 4.13
C GLN A 115 8.56 -9.12 3.86
N ASP A 116 7.91 -8.58 2.83
CA ASP A 116 8.04 -7.17 2.44
C ASP A 116 7.32 -6.22 3.39
N GLU A 117 8.05 -5.20 3.84
CA GLU A 117 7.58 -4.20 4.79
C GLU A 117 7.11 -2.97 4.03
N LEU A 118 5.81 -2.93 3.73
CA LEU A 118 5.18 -1.82 3.03
C LEU A 118 4.51 -0.89 4.05
N PHE A 119 5.11 0.28 4.27
CA PHE A 119 4.61 1.29 5.19
C PHE A 119 4.56 2.68 4.55
N VAL A 120 3.67 3.53 5.06
CA VAL A 120 3.66 4.95 4.72
C VAL A 120 4.66 5.68 5.62
N GLY A 121 5.88 5.91 5.11
CA GLY A 121 7.04 6.35 5.88
C GLY A 121 6.93 7.74 6.54
N THR A 122 5.98 8.57 6.08
CA THR A 122 5.73 9.94 6.60
C THR A 122 5.02 9.97 7.95
N LEU A 123 4.33 8.89 8.31
CA LEU A 123 3.63 8.73 9.59
C LEU A 123 4.58 8.29 10.70
N THR A 124 4.23 8.61 11.95
CA THR A 124 4.88 8.00 13.12
C THR A 124 4.33 6.61 13.41
N VAL A 125 5.07 5.82 14.19
CA VAL A 125 4.64 4.49 14.66
C VAL A 125 3.25 4.54 15.29
N LYS A 126 3.01 5.50 16.19
CA LYS A 126 1.73 5.66 16.89
C LYS A 126 0.60 6.06 15.94
N GLU A 127 0.83 7.04 15.07
CA GLU A 127 -0.19 7.49 14.11
C GLU A 127 -0.61 6.37 13.18
N TYR A 128 0.37 5.59 12.69
CA TYR A 128 0.11 4.45 11.83
C TYR A 128 -0.72 3.39 12.56
N LEU A 129 -0.37 3.04 13.80
CA LEU A 129 -1.13 2.09 14.61
C LEU A 129 -2.54 2.60 14.97
N ASP A 130 -2.71 3.88 15.27
CA ASP A 130 -4.02 4.48 15.55
C ASP A 130 -4.93 4.40 14.31
N ILE A 131 -4.39 4.64 13.11
CA ILE A 131 -5.13 4.51 11.84
C ILE A 131 -5.45 3.04 11.55
N GLN A 132 -4.49 2.13 11.70
CA GLN A 132 -4.72 0.69 11.53
C GLN A 132 -5.76 0.18 12.52
N ALA A 133 -5.78 0.69 13.76
CA ALA A 133 -6.77 0.33 14.76
C ALA A 133 -8.18 0.77 14.37
N LYS A 134 -8.35 1.93 13.73
CA LYS A 134 -9.65 2.36 13.18
C LYS A 134 -10.18 1.41 12.10
N LEU A 135 -9.30 0.75 11.36
CA LEU A 135 -9.65 -0.18 10.28
C LEU A 135 -9.87 -1.62 10.78
N ARG A 136 -9.11 -2.04 11.79
CA ARG A 136 -9.05 -3.43 12.26
C ARG A 136 -9.83 -3.70 13.56
N VAL A 137 -10.07 -2.68 14.39
CA VAL A 137 -10.67 -2.83 15.72
C VAL A 137 -12.07 -2.21 15.77
N ASN A 138 -13.05 -3.07 16.03
CA ASN A 138 -14.43 -2.66 16.27
C ASN A 138 -14.64 -2.17 17.72
N GLY A 139 -15.42 -1.11 17.86
CA GLY A 139 -15.73 -0.45 19.12
C GLY A 139 -15.30 1.02 19.15
N ASP A 140 -15.44 1.62 20.33
CA ASP A 140 -15.25 3.06 20.51
C ASP A 140 -13.78 3.49 20.48
N ALA A 141 -13.56 4.79 20.36
CA ALA A 141 -12.24 5.39 20.30
C ALA A 141 -11.34 4.98 21.49
N ASP A 142 -11.91 4.86 22.69
CA ASP A 142 -11.17 4.46 23.89
C ASP A 142 -10.72 3.00 23.83
N LYS A 143 -11.57 2.09 23.33
CA LYS A 143 -11.19 0.69 23.12
C LYS A 143 -10.03 0.58 22.13
N ARG A 144 -10.08 1.34 21.03
CA ARG A 144 -9.00 1.38 20.04
C ARG A 144 -7.71 1.92 20.64
N ARG A 145 -7.78 3.04 21.38
CA ARG A 145 -6.62 3.66 22.03
C ARG A 145 -5.96 2.72 23.05
N ARG A 146 -6.77 2.05 23.89
CA ARG A 146 -6.26 1.03 24.83
C ARG A 146 -5.62 -0.14 24.09
N ARG A 147 -6.22 -0.61 23.00
CA ARG A 147 -5.64 -1.70 22.18
C ARG A 147 -4.28 -1.31 21.59
N VAL A 148 -4.16 -0.11 21.03
CA VAL A 148 -2.89 0.41 20.50
C VAL A 148 -1.83 0.51 21.60
N ALA A 149 -2.18 1.08 22.74
CA ALA A 149 -1.28 1.20 23.90
C ALA A 149 -0.78 -0.19 24.38
N ASN A 150 -1.68 -1.17 24.47
CA ASN A 150 -1.33 -2.53 24.88
C ASN A 150 -0.36 -3.19 23.88
N VAL A 151 -0.67 -3.11 22.58
CA VAL A 151 0.18 -3.71 21.53
C VAL A 151 1.55 -3.03 21.46
N MET A 152 1.62 -1.69 21.61
CA MET A 152 2.90 -0.97 21.67
C MET A 152 3.73 -1.40 22.88
N SER A 153 3.08 -1.64 24.03
CA SER A 153 3.74 -2.17 25.24
C SER A 153 4.33 -3.54 25.00
N GLN A 154 3.51 -4.45 24.46
CA GLN A 154 3.85 -5.86 24.25
C GLN A 154 5.03 -6.03 23.29
N LEU A 155 5.14 -5.14 22.30
CA LEU A 155 6.18 -5.20 21.28
C LEU A 155 7.32 -4.20 21.51
N GLY A 156 7.36 -3.54 22.68
CA GLY A 156 8.43 -2.61 23.02
C GLY A 156 8.57 -1.41 22.07
N LEU A 157 7.46 -0.94 21.50
CA LEU A 157 7.43 0.17 20.53
C LEU A 157 7.26 1.55 21.18
N TYR A 158 7.08 1.64 22.50
CA TYR A 158 6.87 2.92 23.19
C TYR A 158 8.03 3.92 23.01
N LYS A 159 9.27 3.44 22.96
CA LYS A 159 10.45 4.30 22.79
C LYS A 159 10.44 4.99 21.42
N CYS A 160 9.94 4.34 20.38
CA CYS A 160 9.88 4.86 19.01
C CYS A 160 8.48 5.33 18.57
N GLN A 161 7.51 5.43 19.49
CA GLN A 161 6.11 5.73 19.16
C GLN A 161 5.92 7.04 18.35
N ASN A 162 6.75 8.05 18.62
CA ASN A 162 6.69 9.37 17.97
C ASN A 162 7.75 9.51 16.85
N THR A 163 8.51 8.46 16.58
CA THR A 163 9.50 8.43 15.49
C THR A 163 8.78 8.14 14.19
N ARG A 164 9.17 8.82 13.10
CA ARG A 164 8.67 8.53 11.75
C ARG A 164 9.15 7.14 11.32
N ILE A 165 8.29 6.41 10.64
CA ILE A 165 8.61 5.06 10.15
C ILE A 165 9.77 5.14 9.15
N GLY A 166 9.79 6.18 8.31
CA GLY A 166 10.80 6.35 7.27
C GLY A 166 10.58 5.43 6.07
N ALA A 167 11.46 5.54 5.08
CA ALA A 167 11.46 4.69 3.89
C ALA A 167 12.83 4.05 3.72
N ILE A 168 12.85 2.78 3.30
CA ILE A 168 14.10 2.05 3.03
C ILE A 168 14.83 2.77 1.87
N GLY A 169 16.06 3.23 2.12
CA GLY A 169 16.84 4.02 1.16
C GLY A 169 16.47 5.51 1.06
N GLY A 170 15.59 6.02 1.93
CA GLY A 170 15.13 7.41 1.96
C GLY A 170 15.38 8.10 3.31
N GLN A 171 14.37 8.81 3.82
CA GLN A 171 14.46 9.50 5.12
C GLN A 171 14.70 8.51 6.26
N LYS A 172 15.70 8.82 7.11
CA LYS A 172 16.05 8.04 8.31
C LYS A 172 14.80 7.85 9.19
N GLY A 173 14.49 6.59 9.49
CA GLY A 173 13.31 6.19 10.27
C GLY A 173 13.67 5.28 11.44
N ILE A 174 12.74 4.40 11.79
CA ILE A 174 12.95 3.35 12.81
C ILE A 174 13.94 2.29 12.32
N SER A 175 14.55 1.54 13.25
CA SER A 175 15.46 0.43 12.92
C SER A 175 14.72 -0.76 12.27
N GLY A 176 15.44 -1.63 11.56
CA GLY A 176 14.83 -2.79 10.89
C GLY A 176 14.09 -3.72 11.86
N GLY A 177 14.64 -3.98 13.05
CA GLY A 177 13.93 -4.79 14.06
C GLY A 177 12.71 -4.09 14.68
N GLU A 178 12.72 -2.76 14.80
CA GLU A 178 11.51 -2.00 15.19
C GLU A 178 10.45 -2.03 14.09
N MET A 179 10.87 -1.96 12.81
CA MET A 179 9.98 -2.10 11.66
C MET A 179 9.33 -3.49 11.63
N ARG A 180 10.10 -4.54 11.94
CA ARG A 180 9.56 -5.91 12.08
C ARG A 180 8.53 -6.02 13.19
N ARG A 181 8.82 -5.44 14.36
CA ARG A 181 7.88 -5.38 15.48
C ARG A 181 6.63 -4.55 15.13
N LEU A 182 6.76 -3.46 14.37
CA LEU A 182 5.63 -2.70 13.86
C LEU A 182 4.74 -3.53 12.92
N THR A 183 5.33 -4.38 12.06
CA THR A 183 4.58 -5.32 11.22
C THR A 183 3.73 -6.26 12.08
N PHE A 184 4.31 -6.86 13.12
CA PHE A 184 3.55 -7.70 14.06
C PHE A 184 2.49 -6.90 14.83
N ALA A 185 2.79 -5.66 15.21
CA ALA A 185 1.84 -4.78 15.91
C ALA A 185 0.58 -4.58 15.08
N CYS A 186 0.72 -4.30 13.78
CA CYS A 186 -0.40 -4.09 12.87
C CYS A 186 -1.32 -5.32 12.80
N GLU A 187 -0.73 -6.52 12.72
CA GLU A 187 -1.50 -7.76 12.69
C GLU A 187 -2.14 -8.06 14.06
N LEU A 188 -1.44 -7.80 15.16
CA LEU A 188 -1.94 -8.03 16.52
C LEU A 188 -3.05 -7.08 16.93
N LEU A 189 -3.21 -5.90 16.32
CA LEU A 189 -4.35 -5.00 16.62
C LEU A 189 -5.70 -5.75 16.52
N SER A 190 -5.81 -6.64 15.54
CA SER A 190 -7.00 -7.44 15.27
C SER A 190 -7.18 -8.69 16.14
N ASN A 191 -6.31 -8.88 17.14
CA ASN A 191 -6.27 -10.00 18.08
C ASN A 191 -6.45 -11.41 17.43
N PRO A 192 -5.64 -11.77 16.40
CA PRO A 192 -5.76 -13.07 15.74
C PRO A 192 -5.55 -14.26 16.67
N SER A 193 -6.30 -15.34 16.45
CA SER A 193 -6.03 -16.66 17.03
C SER A 193 -4.88 -17.38 16.32
N VAL A 194 -4.67 -17.10 15.02
CA VAL A 194 -3.59 -17.68 14.21
C VAL A 194 -2.72 -16.58 13.62
N LEU A 195 -1.40 -16.69 13.77
CA LEU A 195 -0.45 -15.74 13.19
C LEU A 195 0.48 -16.47 12.22
N PHE A 196 0.50 -16.00 10.97
CA PHE A 196 1.43 -16.46 9.95
C PHE A 196 2.53 -15.41 9.76
N CYS A 197 3.79 -15.82 9.71
CA CYS A 197 4.93 -14.94 9.50
C CYS A 197 5.82 -15.48 8.39
N ASP A 198 5.96 -14.74 7.29
CA ASP A 198 6.87 -15.11 6.21
C ASP A 198 8.25 -14.48 6.47
N GLU A 199 9.22 -15.34 6.75
CA GLU A 199 10.62 -15.00 6.98
C GLU A 199 10.84 -13.88 8.02
N PRO A 200 10.31 -14.00 9.27
CA PRO A 200 10.34 -12.95 10.28
C PRO A 200 11.74 -12.45 10.65
N THR A 201 12.80 -13.23 10.37
CA THR A 201 14.18 -12.93 10.75
C THR A 201 15.08 -12.48 9.60
N THR A 202 14.59 -12.45 8.36
CA THR A 202 15.40 -12.09 7.19
C THR A 202 15.84 -10.63 7.25
N GLY A 203 17.12 -10.37 6.97
CA GLY A 203 17.69 -9.01 6.99
C GLY A 203 18.00 -8.44 8.38
N LEU A 204 17.82 -9.24 9.45
CA LEU A 204 18.18 -8.89 10.81
C LEU A 204 19.50 -9.54 11.23
N ASP A 205 20.22 -8.89 12.16
CA ASP A 205 21.32 -9.56 12.87
C ASP A 205 20.79 -10.63 13.85
N SER A 206 21.68 -11.47 14.34
CA SER A 206 21.33 -12.61 15.21
C SER A 206 20.59 -12.20 16.49
N PHE A 207 20.97 -11.07 17.10
CA PHE A 207 20.37 -10.59 18.35
C PHE A 207 18.95 -10.05 18.12
N MET A 208 18.76 -9.29 17.05
CA MET A 208 17.46 -8.76 16.67
C MET A 208 16.51 -9.88 16.19
N ALA A 209 17.03 -10.89 15.50
CA ALA A 209 16.29 -12.09 15.13
C ALA A 209 15.82 -12.87 16.37
N GLU A 210 16.68 -13.06 17.38
CA GLU A 210 16.33 -13.68 18.66
C GLU A 210 15.21 -12.91 19.38
N SER A 211 15.33 -11.59 19.45
CA SER A 211 14.29 -10.73 20.03
C SER A 211 12.93 -10.92 19.33
N VAL A 212 12.93 -11.01 18.00
CA VAL A 212 11.70 -11.26 17.20
C VAL A 212 11.11 -12.64 17.50
N VAL A 213 11.92 -13.69 17.53
CA VAL A 213 11.43 -15.05 17.81
C VAL A 213 10.94 -15.18 19.25
N GLN A 214 11.56 -14.50 20.20
CA GLN A 214 11.09 -14.45 21.60
C GLN A 214 9.69 -13.84 21.72
N VAL A 215 9.41 -12.79 20.95
CA VAL A 215 8.07 -12.20 20.84
C VAL A 215 7.08 -13.21 20.27
N LEU A 216 7.42 -13.89 19.16
CA LEU A 216 6.56 -14.91 18.56
C LEU A 216 6.29 -16.08 19.51
N SER A 217 7.29 -16.52 20.27
CA SER A 217 7.14 -17.56 21.31
C SER A 217 6.21 -17.10 22.43
N THR A 218 6.33 -15.84 22.86
CA THR A 218 5.44 -15.26 23.90
C THR A 218 3.99 -15.18 23.40
N LEU A 219 3.79 -14.79 22.13
CA LEU A 219 2.48 -14.77 21.50
C LEU A 219 1.90 -16.19 21.37
N ALA A 220 2.69 -17.18 20.99
CA ALA A 220 2.25 -18.58 20.96
C ALA A 220 1.80 -19.05 22.35
N LYS A 221 2.63 -18.86 23.39
CA LYS A 221 2.35 -19.26 24.77
C LYS A 221 1.08 -18.66 25.37
N SER A 222 0.62 -17.53 24.84
CA SER A 222 -0.66 -16.92 25.20
C SER A 222 -1.91 -17.59 24.58
N GLY A 223 -1.75 -18.77 23.97
CA GLY A 223 -2.84 -19.58 23.41
C GLY A 223 -3.03 -19.44 21.90
N ARG A 224 -2.21 -18.65 21.21
CA ARG A 224 -2.26 -18.48 19.75
C ARG A 224 -1.53 -19.60 19.05
N THR A 225 -1.90 -19.86 17.80
CA THR A 225 -1.16 -20.74 16.90
C THR A 225 -0.28 -19.88 16.01
N VAL A 226 1.04 -20.05 16.09
CA VAL A 226 1.99 -19.22 15.32
C VAL A 226 2.76 -20.11 14.36
N ILE A 227 2.76 -19.75 13.09
CA ILE A 227 3.46 -20.47 12.02
C ILE A 227 4.39 -19.48 11.32
N CYS A 228 5.67 -19.78 11.23
CA CYS A 228 6.63 -18.95 10.53
C CYS A 228 7.52 -19.72 9.57
N THR A 229 7.92 -19.12 8.45
CA THR A 229 8.98 -19.67 7.58
C THR A 229 10.34 -19.15 8.04
N ILE A 230 11.38 -19.99 8.08
CA ILE A 230 12.74 -19.57 8.46
C ILE A 230 13.74 -20.09 7.42
N HIS A 231 14.57 -19.18 6.92
CA HIS A 231 15.66 -19.46 5.99
C HIS A 231 16.99 -19.48 6.76
N GLN A 232 17.37 -20.65 7.28
CA GLN A 232 18.60 -20.90 8.06
C GLN A 232 18.66 -20.18 9.43
N PRO A 233 18.10 -20.76 10.50
CA PRO A 233 18.23 -20.23 11.85
C PRO A 233 19.62 -20.51 12.45
N SER A 234 20.07 -19.62 13.33
CA SER A 234 21.19 -19.94 14.24
C SER A 234 20.80 -21.07 15.20
N SER A 235 21.80 -21.75 15.77
CA SER A 235 21.58 -22.85 16.73
C SER A 235 20.74 -22.42 17.94
N GLN A 236 20.90 -21.18 18.39
CA GLN A 236 20.10 -20.60 19.49
C GLN A 236 18.64 -20.45 19.08
N LEU A 237 18.39 -19.85 17.91
CA LEU A 237 17.03 -19.68 17.37
C LEU A 237 16.32 -21.01 17.16
N TYR A 238 17.05 -22.02 16.67
CA TYR A 238 16.50 -23.35 16.41
C TYR A 238 15.86 -23.99 17.67
N GLN A 239 16.44 -23.73 18.85
CA GLN A 239 15.94 -24.27 20.12
C GLN A 239 14.72 -23.54 20.68
N MET A 240 14.39 -22.35 20.15
CA MET A 240 13.24 -21.55 20.62
C MET A 240 11.91 -22.03 20.04
N PHE A 241 11.93 -22.85 19.00
CA PHE A 241 10.73 -23.37 18.34
C PHE A 241 10.15 -24.56 19.10
N ASP A 242 8.83 -24.55 19.33
CA ASP A 242 8.15 -25.70 19.94
C ASP A 242 8.07 -26.87 18.95
N ARG A 243 7.87 -26.55 17.67
CA ARG A 243 7.84 -27.53 16.57
C ARG A 243 8.56 -27.02 15.34
N VAL A 244 9.12 -27.95 14.58
CA VAL A 244 9.78 -27.70 13.29
C VAL A 244 9.21 -28.62 12.22
N MET A 245 9.01 -28.06 11.02
CA MET A 245 8.65 -28.80 9.82
C MET A 245 9.75 -28.60 8.79
N PHE A 246 10.41 -29.68 8.38
CA PHE A 246 11.38 -29.65 7.30
C PHE A 246 10.72 -30.03 5.99
N MET A 247 10.89 -29.18 4.97
CA MET A 247 10.39 -29.39 3.62
C MET A 247 11.55 -29.54 2.64
N ALA A 248 11.38 -30.43 1.67
CA ALA A 248 12.35 -30.69 0.62
C ALA A 248 11.63 -31.13 -0.66
N GLY A 249 11.97 -30.51 -1.80
CA GLY A 249 11.37 -30.87 -3.10
C GLY A 249 9.84 -30.83 -3.13
N GLY A 250 9.19 -29.99 -2.32
CA GLY A 250 7.73 -29.93 -2.24
C GLY A 250 7.09 -31.02 -1.36
N LYS A 251 7.88 -31.85 -0.66
CA LYS A 251 7.42 -32.91 0.25
C LYS A 251 7.74 -32.58 1.71
N THR A 252 7.08 -33.29 2.63
CA THR A 252 7.36 -33.20 4.08
C THR A 252 8.46 -34.19 4.44
N ALA A 253 9.62 -33.68 4.84
CA ALA A 253 10.73 -34.50 5.29
C ALA A 253 10.63 -34.84 6.78
N PHE A 254 10.11 -33.93 7.60
CA PHE A 254 9.90 -34.15 9.03
C PHE A 254 8.91 -33.14 9.63
N LEU A 255 8.18 -33.52 10.69
CA LEU A 255 7.37 -32.63 11.53
C LEU A 255 7.33 -33.12 12.99
N GLY A 256 7.90 -32.35 13.92
CA GLY A 256 8.09 -32.77 15.31
C GLY A 256 8.71 -31.68 16.18
N SER A 257 9.23 -32.02 17.37
CA SER A 257 10.04 -31.08 18.15
C SER A 257 11.45 -30.94 17.55
N PRO A 258 12.20 -29.86 17.86
CA PRO A 258 13.59 -29.72 17.41
C PRO A 258 14.49 -30.89 17.83
N LYS A 259 14.24 -31.49 19.01
CA LYS A 259 14.99 -32.64 19.52
C LYS A 259 14.66 -33.92 18.73
N ASP A 260 13.38 -34.15 18.47
CA ASP A 260 12.92 -35.31 17.69
C ASP A 260 13.47 -35.26 16.25
N ALA A 261 13.62 -34.06 15.69
CA ALA A 261 14.22 -33.89 14.37
C ALA A 261 15.67 -34.39 14.36
N ILE A 262 16.47 -34.00 15.35
CA ILE A 262 17.88 -34.44 15.46
C ILE A 262 17.95 -35.97 15.53
N GLN A 263 17.14 -36.58 16.39
CA GLN A 263 17.08 -38.03 16.52
C GLN A 263 16.66 -38.73 15.21
N PHE A 264 15.62 -38.21 14.54
CA PHE A 264 15.14 -38.79 13.29
C PHE A 264 16.20 -38.75 12.18
N PHE A 265 16.93 -37.64 12.05
CA PHE A 265 18.00 -37.51 11.05
C PHE A 265 19.25 -38.34 11.41
N GLU A 266 19.56 -38.49 12.70
CA GLU A 266 20.56 -39.46 13.18
C GLU A 266 20.20 -40.90 12.78
N ASP A 267 18.95 -41.32 13.06
CA ASP A 267 18.44 -42.64 12.68
C ASP A 267 18.42 -42.82 11.15
N ALA A 268 18.30 -41.73 10.39
CA ALA A 268 18.37 -41.71 8.93
C ALA A 268 19.81 -41.78 8.38
N GLY A 269 20.83 -41.81 9.24
CA GLY A 269 22.25 -41.89 8.87
C GLY A 269 22.93 -40.52 8.73
N PHE A 270 22.28 -39.44 9.15
CA PHE A 270 22.77 -38.07 9.08
C PHE A 270 23.01 -37.51 10.49
N ALA A 271 23.95 -38.10 11.21
CA ALA A 271 24.28 -37.69 12.57
C ALA A 271 24.94 -36.31 12.61
N CYS A 272 24.46 -35.44 13.50
CA CYS A 272 24.99 -34.09 13.62
C CYS A 272 26.25 -34.06 14.50
N PRO A 273 27.39 -33.55 14.00
CA PRO A 273 28.55 -33.32 14.85
C PRO A 273 28.23 -32.32 15.98
N ARG A 274 28.87 -32.47 17.14
CA ARG A 274 28.62 -31.63 18.32
C ARG A 274 28.84 -30.13 18.10
N ASN A 275 29.76 -29.77 17.20
CA ASN A 275 30.13 -28.37 16.91
C ASN A 275 29.44 -27.83 15.63
N PHE A 276 28.39 -28.49 15.16
CA PHE A 276 27.69 -28.11 13.95
C PHE A 276 26.24 -27.74 14.26
N ASN A 277 25.69 -26.76 13.53
CA ASN A 277 24.30 -26.36 13.69
C ASN A 277 23.37 -27.45 13.11
N PRO A 278 22.50 -28.08 13.92
CA PRO A 278 21.63 -29.15 13.44
C PRO A 278 20.68 -28.68 12.34
N ALA A 279 20.19 -27.45 12.43
CA ALA A 279 19.28 -26.90 11.42
C ALA A 279 19.97 -26.77 10.05
N ASP A 280 21.21 -26.26 10.04
CA ASP A 280 22.00 -26.12 8.83
C ASP A 280 22.33 -27.47 8.21
N LEU A 281 22.66 -28.48 9.02
CA LEU A 281 22.95 -29.83 8.54
C LEU A 281 21.73 -30.44 7.85
N ILE A 282 20.57 -30.34 8.50
CA ILE A 282 19.32 -30.87 7.97
C ILE A 282 18.95 -30.14 6.67
N ILE A 283 19.01 -28.80 6.65
CA ILE A 283 18.72 -28.01 5.45
C ILE A 283 19.68 -28.36 4.30
N HIS A 284 20.98 -28.48 4.57
CA HIS A 284 21.97 -28.86 3.57
C HIS A 284 21.76 -30.29 3.04
N THR A 285 21.38 -31.23 3.92
CA THR A 285 21.03 -32.60 3.54
C THR A 285 19.77 -32.65 2.67
N LEU A 286 18.85 -31.71 2.87
CA LEU A 286 17.61 -31.59 2.11
C LEU A 286 17.71 -30.67 0.88
N ALA A 287 18.85 -30.03 0.67
CA ALA A 287 19.09 -29.18 -0.49
C ALA A 287 19.43 -30.01 -1.74
N VAL A 288 19.00 -29.52 -2.90
CA VAL A 288 19.34 -30.09 -4.21
C VAL A 288 20.49 -29.27 -4.80
N MET A 289 21.62 -29.93 -5.07
CA MET A 289 22.81 -29.29 -5.63
C MET A 289 22.80 -29.40 -7.17
N PRO A 290 23.17 -28.35 -7.93
CA PRO A 290 23.05 -28.32 -9.39
C PRO A 290 23.81 -29.45 -10.13
N ASN A 291 24.89 -29.96 -9.54
CA ASN A 291 25.74 -30.98 -10.18
C ASN A 291 25.38 -32.42 -9.78
N GLU A 292 24.48 -32.62 -8.81
CA GLU A 292 24.12 -33.94 -8.28
C GLU A 292 22.60 -34.06 -8.04
N GLU A 293 21.79 -33.48 -8.93
CA GLU A 293 20.34 -33.38 -8.71
C GLU A 293 19.67 -34.73 -8.48
N ASP A 294 19.96 -35.74 -9.31
CA ASP A 294 19.32 -37.06 -9.24
C ASP A 294 19.62 -37.76 -7.91
N LYS A 295 20.88 -37.74 -7.48
CA LYS A 295 21.29 -38.30 -6.18
C LYS A 295 20.61 -37.57 -5.03
N CYS A 296 20.56 -36.23 -5.08
CA CYS A 296 19.91 -35.42 -4.06
C CYS A 296 18.40 -35.71 -3.98
N ARG A 297 17.72 -35.84 -5.13
CA ARG A 297 16.29 -36.17 -5.20
C ARG A 297 16.00 -37.57 -4.67
N GLN A 298 16.82 -38.57 -5.01
CA GLN A 298 16.71 -39.91 -4.45
C GLN A 298 16.89 -39.90 -2.92
N ARG A 299 17.88 -39.15 -2.41
CA ARG A 299 18.08 -38.98 -0.96
C ARG A 299 16.84 -38.38 -0.28
N ILE A 300 16.29 -37.31 -0.86
CA ILE A 300 15.07 -36.66 -0.35
C ILE A 300 13.90 -37.64 -0.32
N GLU A 301 13.71 -38.43 -1.40
CA GLU A 301 12.63 -39.43 -1.49
C GLU A 301 12.74 -40.50 -0.39
N VAL A 302 13.95 -41.00 -0.16
CA VAL A 302 14.23 -41.99 0.90
C VAL A 302 13.91 -41.42 2.28
N ILE A 303 14.34 -40.19 2.57
CA ILE A 303 14.09 -39.52 3.86
C ILE A 303 12.58 -39.30 4.05
N CYS A 304 11.88 -38.77 3.03
CA CYS A 304 10.45 -38.51 3.12
C CYS A 304 9.65 -39.81 3.32
N THR A 305 10.02 -40.88 2.61
CA THR A 305 9.39 -42.20 2.77
C THR A 305 9.64 -42.78 4.16
N LYS A 306 10.87 -42.65 4.67
CA LYS A 306 11.24 -43.07 6.02
C LYS A 306 10.43 -42.31 7.07
N PHE A 307 10.22 -41.00 6.89
CA PHE A 307 9.37 -40.20 7.77
C PHE A 307 7.92 -40.68 7.76
N GLN A 308 7.32 -40.90 6.58
CA GLN A 308 5.94 -41.39 6.46
C GLN A 308 5.71 -42.72 7.17
N ASN A 309 6.71 -43.61 7.16
CA ASN A 309 6.66 -44.92 7.79
C ASN A 309 7.03 -44.93 9.28
N SER A 310 7.71 -43.88 9.74
CA SER A 310 8.15 -43.72 11.15
C SER A 310 6.98 -43.53 12.12
N SER A 311 7.27 -43.66 13.42
CA SER A 311 6.33 -43.34 14.50
C SER A 311 5.83 -41.89 14.41
N TYR A 312 6.69 -40.95 14.00
CA TYR A 312 6.34 -39.54 13.81
C TYR A 312 5.31 -39.36 12.70
N GLY A 313 5.51 -39.99 11.54
CA GLY A 313 4.58 -39.94 10.40
C GLY A 313 3.22 -40.57 10.71
N ARG A 314 3.19 -41.70 11.42
CA ARG A 314 1.94 -42.34 11.87
C ARG A 314 1.19 -41.48 12.88
N THR A 315 1.90 -40.91 13.86
CA THR A 315 1.31 -40.01 14.87
C THR A 315 0.74 -38.77 14.20
N LEU A 316 1.41 -38.25 13.17
CA LEU A 316 0.92 -37.13 12.39
C LEU A 316 -0.40 -37.48 11.67
N LYS A 317 -0.46 -38.61 10.96
CA LYS A 317 -1.68 -39.05 10.27
C LYS A 317 -2.85 -39.16 11.23
N ILE A 318 -2.65 -39.84 12.36
CA ILE A 318 -3.66 -39.98 13.42
C ILE A 318 -4.08 -38.61 13.96
N GLY A 319 -3.13 -37.69 14.20
CA GLY A 319 -3.42 -36.36 14.71
C GLY A 319 -4.25 -35.51 13.74
N VAL A 320 -4.00 -35.62 12.43
CA VAL A 320 -4.77 -34.93 11.40
C VAL A 320 -6.18 -35.52 11.27
N GLU A 321 -6.32 -36.84 11.35
CA GLU A 321 -7.62 -37.54 11.26
C GLU A 321 -8.50 -37.36 12.50
N LYS A 322 -7.90 -37.37 13.71
CA LYS A 322 -8.60 -37.23 15.00
C LYS A 322 -8.80 -35.79 15.45
N THR A 323 -8.61 -34.80 14.59
CA THR A 323 -8.87 -33.41 14.98
C THR A 323 -10.38 -33.22 15.11
N ASP A 324 -10.87 -33.25 16.35
CA ASP A 324 -12.29 -33.07 16.67
C ASP A 324 -12.83 -31.76 16.12
N GLU A 325 -14.10 -31.76 15.71
CA GLU A 325 -14.81 -30.54 15.33
C GLU A 325 -15.03 -29.66 16.55
N GLY A 326 -14.10 -28.73 16.76
CA GLY A 326 -14.20 -27.70 17.79
C GLY A 326 -15.17 -26.59 17.38
N GLN A 327 -15.34 -25.61 18.27
CA GLN A 327 -16.07 -24.39 17.94
C GLN A 327 -15.40 -23.66 16.76
N ARG A 328 -16.23 -23.20 15.83
CA ARG A 328 -15.77 -22.33 14.74
C ARG A 328 -15.33 -20.99 15.35
N PRO A 329 -14.09 -20.54 15.09
CA PRO A 329 -13.59 -19.28 15.62
C PRO A 329 -14.44 -18.11 15.11
N SER A 330 -14.60 -17.11 15.98
CA SER A 330 -15.39 -15.92 15.65
C SER A 330 -14.74 -15.11 14.53
N GLU A 331 -15.50 -14.81 13.47
CA GLU A 331 -14.99 -14.01 12.35
C GLU A 331 -15.01 -12.53 12.67
N ARG A 332 -13.96 -11.82 12.22
CA ARG A 332 -13.91 -10.37 12.32
C ARG A 332 -15.03 -9.70 11.51
N ARG A 333 -15.77 -8.82 12.16
CA ARG A 333 -16.68 -7.89 11.47
C ARG A 333 -15.88 -6.78 10.77
N LYS A 334 -16.25 -6.48 9.53
CA LYS A 334 -15.69 -5.36 8.78
C LYS A 334 -16.19 -4.03 9.36
N THR A 335 -15.32 -3.03 9.35
CA THR A 335 -15.65 -1.66 9.76
C THR A 335 -16.56 -0.98 8.74
N GLY A 336 -17.32 0.03 9.17
CA GLY A 336 -18.21 0.79 8.28
C GLY A 336 -17.44 1.64 7.26
N ILE A 337 -18.03 1.85 6.08
CA ILE A 337 -17.42 2.58 4.95
C ILE A 337 -16.98 3.99 5.34
N LEU A 338 -17.77 4.71 6.15
CA LEU A 338 -17.43 6.06 6.60
C LEU A 338 -16.19 6.08 7.52
N THR A 339 -16.08 5.09 8.41
CA THR A 339 -14.89 4.95 9.27
C THR A 339 -13.65 4.63 8.44
N GLN A 340 -13.80 3.79 7.41
CA GLN A 340 -12.71 3.49 6.46
C GLN A 340 -12.27 4.76 5.72
N ILE A 341 -13.21 5.51 5.14
CA ILE A 341 -12.91 6.76 4.42
C ILE A 341 -12.22 7.75 5.35
N GLY A 342 -12.74 7.98 6.56
CA GLY A 342 -12.14 8.93 7.51
C GLY A 342 -10.74 8.54 7.96
N ALA A 343 -10.49 7.26 8.23
CA ALA A 343 -9.16 6.77 8.61
C ALA A 343 -8.15 6.89 7.45
N LEU A 344 -8.56 6.54 6.23
CA LEU A 344 -7.72 6.62 5.03
C LEU A 344 -7.47 8.07 4.62
N LEU A 345 -8.47 8.95 4.76
CA LEU A 345 -8.33 10.38 4.48
C LEU A 345 -7.35 11.02 5.46
N GLN A 346 -7.45 10.68 6.75
CA GLN A 346 -6.47 11.13 7.74
C GLN A 346 -5.06 10.68 7.37
N ARG A 347 -4.89 9.40 7.00
CA ARG A 347 -3.60 8.85 6.56
C ARG A 347 -3.03 9.64 5.38
N SER A 348 -3.83 9.78 4.33
CA SER A 348 -3.40 10.43 3.09
C SER A 348 -3.16 11.93 3.27
N ALA A 349 -3.95 12.62 4.09
CA ALA A 349 -3.73 14.04 4.40
C ALA A 349 -2.42 14.27 5.15
N ILE A 350 -2.10 13.43 6.15
CA ILE A 350 -0.82 13.51 6.88
C ILE A 350 0.35 13.27 5.92
N ASP A 351 0.23 12.26 5.07
CA ASP A 351 1.25 11.90 4.09
C ASP A 351 1.53 13.06 3.11
N THR A 352 0.48 13.62 2.50
CA THR A 352 0.58 14.75 1.59
C THR A 352 1.16 16.00 2.27
N TRP A 353 0.73 16.30 3.51
CA TRP A 353 1.21 17.48 4.24
C TRP A 353 2.67 17.36 4.68
N ARG A 354 3.09 16.16 5.12
CA ARG A 354 4.45 15.89 5.63
C ARG A 354 5.44 15.49 4.55
N ASN A 355 5.04 15.48 3.29
CA ASN A 355 5.93 15.37 2.15
C ASN A 355 6.20 16.77 1.53
N PRO A 356 7.01 17.62 2.18
CA PRO A 356 7.14 19.03 1.82
C PRO A 356 7.87 19.25 0.50
N SER A 357 8.65 18.29 0.00
CA SER A 357 9.43 18.48 -1.22
C SER A 357 8.52 18.71 -2.42
N LEU A 358 7.44 17.92 -2.56
CA LEU A 358 6.50 18.05 -3.68
C LEU A 358 5.63 19.30 -3.55
N THR A 359 5.01 19.51 -2.38
CA THR A 359 4.10 20.64 -2.13
C THR A 359 4.82 21.99 -2.23
N ARG A 360 6.01 22.13 -1.61
CA ARG A 360 6.78 23.38 -1.67
C ARG A 360 7.29 23.64 -3.08
N ALA A 361 7.81 22.63 -3.77
CA ALA A 361 8.27 22.79 -5.15
C ALA A 361 7.14 23.26 -6.07
N LYS A 362 5.93 22.70 -5.94
CA LYS A 362 4.76 23.12 -6.72
C LYS A 362 4.35 24.57 -6.46
N VAL A 363 4.21 24.97 -5.19
CA VAL A 363 3.83 26.35 -4.85
C VAL A 363 4.86 27.35 -5.39
N ILE A 364 6.16 27.06 -5.23
CA ILE A 364 7.25 27.90 -5.75
C ILE A 364 7.19 27.97 -7.28
N GLN A 365 7.10 26.81 -7.95
CA GLN A 365 6.99 26.73 -9.41
C GLN A 365 5.81 27.56 -9.93
N LYS A 366 4.62 27.41 -9.33
CA LYS A 366 3.40 28.13 -9.74
C LYS A 366 3.49 29.63 -9.50
N SER A 367 4.13 30.05 -8.41
CA SER A 367 4.38 31.46 -8.13
C SER A 367 5.33 32.07 -9.17
N ILE A 368 6.42 31.38 -9.49
CA ILE A 368 7.38 31.80 -10.53
C ILE A 368 6.70 31.86 -11.89
N MET A 369 5.89 30.86 -12.24
CA MET A 369 5.21 30.84 -13.53
C MET A 369 4.14 31.92 -13.64
N GLY A 370 3.40 32.18 -12.57
CA GLY A 370 2.44 33.30 -12.51
C GLY A 370 3.13 34.65 -12.71
N LEU A 371 4.28 34.87 -12.07
CA LEU A 371 5.10 36.06 -12.30
C LEU A 371 5.62 36.14 -13.74
N PHE A 372 6.11 35.02 -14.28
CA PHE A 372 6.61 34.96 -15.65
C PHE A 372 5.53 35.37 -16.66
N VAL A 373 4.34 34.77 -16.59
CA VAL A 373 3.21 35.10 -17.49
C VAL A 373 2.74 36.54 -17.28
N GLY A 374 2.64 36.97 -16.03
CA GLY A 374 2.25 38.33 -15.67
C GLY A 374 3.19 39.38 -16.26
N LEU A 375 4.51 39.14 -16.20
CA LEU A 375 5.51 40.03 -16.75
C LEU A 375 5.62 39.93 -18.27
N LEU A 376 5.43 38.74 -18.85
CA LEU A 376 5.48 38.51 -20.29
C LEU A 376 4.40 39.32 -21.03
N TYR A 377 3.21 39.43 -20.45
CA TYR A 377 2.06 40.13 -21.02
C TYR A 377 1.71 41.42 -20.28
N LEU A 378 2.67 42.00 -19.55
CA LEU A 378 2.46 43.12 -18.62
C LEU A 378 1.62 44.24 -19.24
N GLN A 379 0.42 44.43 -18.69
CA GLN A 379 -0.54 45.47 -19.08
C GLN A 379 -0.66 45.67 -20.60
N SER A 380 -0.91 44.57 -21.33
CA SER A 380 -0.99 44.60 -22.80
C SER A 380 -2.08 45.58 -23.28
N PRO A 381 -1.75 46.56 -24.15
CA PRO A 381 -2.72 47.56 -24.61
C PRO A 381 -3.76 46.94 -25.54
N LEU A 382 -5.01 47.42 -25.53
CA LEU A 382 -6.16 46.86 -26.28
C LEU A 382 -6.13 47.12 -27.81
N THR A 383 -4.99 46.86 -28.43
CA THR A 383 -4.78 46.80 -29.88
C THR A 383 -5.07 45.40 -30.41
N SER A 384 -5.14 45.19 -31.74
CA SER A 384 -5.33 43.85 -32.32
C SER A 384 -4.26 42.85 -31.86
N ILE A 385 -3.00 43.31 -31.72
CA ILE A 385 -1.90 42.50 -31.17
C ILE A 385 -2.12 42.22 -29.68
N GLY A 386 -2.56 43.22 -28.92
CA GLY A 386 -2.87 43.06 -27.50
C GLY A 386 -4.02 42.10 -27.22
N ILE A 387 -5.07 42.09 -28.04
CA ILE A 387 -6.16 41.11 -27.97
C ILE A 387 -5.61 39.69 -28.17
N SER A 388 -4.73 39.51 -29.16
CA SER A 388 -4.04 38.23 -29.38
C SER A 388 -3.13 37.85 -28.21
N ASN A 389 -2.43 38.81 -27.60
CA ASN A 389 -1.60 38.60 -26.42
C ASN A 389 -2.42 38.15 -25.21
N LEU A 390 -3.56 38.80 -24.94
CA LEU A 390 -4.47 38.43 -23.86
C LEU A 390 -5.08 37.04 -24.06
N ASN A 391 -5.51 36.72 -25.28
CA ASN A 391 -5.98 35.37 -25.62
C ASN A 391 -4.85 34.32 -25.48
N GLY A 392 -3.63 34.67 -25.87
CA GLY A 392 -2.44 33.84 -25.65
C GLY A 392 -2.17 33.58 -24.16
N ALA A 393 -2.27 34.62 -23.32
CA ALA A 393 -2.13 34.51 -21.88
C ALA A 393 -3.19 33.60 -21.25
N LEU A 394 -4.47 33.77 -21.63
CA LEU A 394 -5.57 32.92 -21.16
C LEU A 394 -5.35 31.45 -21.53
N PHE A 395 -4.99 31.16 -22.78
CA PHE A 395 -4.71 29.79 -23.21
C PHE A 395 -3.48 29.20 -22.52
N TYR A 396 -2.44 30.00 -22.29
CA TYR A 396 -1.29 29.57 -21.51
C TYR A 396 -1.67 29.18 -20.08
N LEU A 397 -2.54 29.95 -19.42
CA LEU A 397 -3.06 29.59 -18.09
C LEU A 397 -3.78 28.24 -18.12
N VAL A 398 -4.62 27.96 -19.14
CA VAL A 398 -5.27 26.65 -19.32
C VAL A 398 -4.24 25.53 -19.45
N CYS A 399 -3.22 25.73 -20.31
CA CYS A 399 -2.14 24.75 -20.51
C CYS A 399 -1.39 24.48 -19.21
N GLU A 400 -0.93 25.52 -18.53
CA GLU A 400 -0.11 25.40 -17.34
C GLU A 400 -0.90 24.82 -16.14
N LEU A 401 -2.17 25.20 -15.95
CA LEU A 401 -3.08 24.56 -14.99
C LEU A 401 -3.26 23.07 -15.30
N THR A 402 -3.25 22.68 -16.57
CA THR A 402 -3.44 21.28 -16.98
C THR A 402 -2.17 20.43 -16.84
N TYR A 403 -1.08 20.82 -17.52
CA TYR A 403 0.15 20.02 -17.60
C TYR A 403 0.76 19.78 -16.22
N SER A 404 0.90 20.85 -15.42
CA SER A 404 1.51 20.77 -14.09
C SER A 404 0.70 19.90 -13.11
N THR A 405 -0.63 19.93 -13.22
CA THR A 405 -1.52 19.15 -12.36
C THR A 405 -1.48 17.68 -12.74
N ILE A 406 -1.59 17.34 -14.03
CA ILE A 406 -1.53 15.93 -14.46
C ILE A 406 -0.18 15.31 -14.12
N PHE A 407 0.94 15.91 -14.52
CA PHE A 407 2.25 15.32 -14.22
C PHE A 407 2.55 15.24 -12.72
N GLY A 408 2.01 16.16 -11.93
CA GLY A 408 2.08 16.08 -10.47
C GLY A 408 1.28 14.92 -9.86
N ILE A 409 0.15 14.55 -10.47
CA ILE A 409 -0.75 13.52 -9.96
C ILE A 409 -0.48 12.13 -10.55
N LEU A 410 0.31 11.98 -11.62
CA LEU A 410 0.56 10.65 -12.22
C LEU A 410 1.19 9.66 -11.22
N ASN A 411 1.92 10.15 -10.22
CA ASN A 411 2.46 9.38 -9.11
C ASN A 411 1.41 8.92 -8.08
N PHE A 412 0.13 9.24 -8.26
CA PHE A 412 -0.95 9.01 -7.29
C PHE A 412 -1.12 7.55 -6.85
N LEU A 413 -1.04 6.58 -7.77
CA LEU A 413 -1.24 5.16 -7.48
C LEU A 413 -0.04 4.23 -7.77
N PRO A 414 0.72 4.36 -8.87
CA PRO A 414 1.69 3.34 -9.26
C PRO A 414 2.69 2.92 -8.17
N THR A 415 3.15 3.86 -7.35
CA THR A 415 4.07 3.61 -6.23
C THR A 415 3.37 2.98 -5.04
N ASP A 416 2.13 3.40 -4.75
CA ASP A 416 1.36 2.97 -3.59
C ASP A 416 0.60 1.65 -3.84
N PHE A 417 0.47 1.24 -5.11
CA PHE A 417 -0.31 0.10 -5.54
C PHE A 417 0.03 -1.21 -4.80
N PRO A 418 1.31 -1.57 -4.54
CA PRO A 418 1.64 -2.78 -3.79
C PRO A 418 1.02 -2.78 -2.38
N LEU A 419 1.09 -1.65 -1.67
CA LEU A 419 0.50 -1.50 -0.34
C LEU A 419 -1.03 -1.60 -0.39
N VAL A 420 -1.66 -0.92 -1.34
CA VAL A 420 -3.12 -0.92 -1.51
C VAL A 420 -3.64 -2.31 -1.83
N SER A 421 -2.96 -3.02 -2.74
CA SER A 421 -3.30 -4.40 -3.11
C SER A 421 -3.25 -5.33 -1.91
N ARG A 422 -2.18 -5.23 -1.10
CA ARG A 422 -2.00 -6.00 0.13
C ARG A 422 -3.13 -5.73 1.13
N GLU A 423 -3.34 -4.47 1.51
CA GLU A 423 -4.34 -4.10 2.52
C GLU A 423 -5.77 -4.46 2.07
N TYR A 424 -6.06 -4.37 0.77
CA TYR A 424 -7.33 -4.82 0.22
C TYR A 424 -7.52 -6.33 0.31
N HIS A 425 -6.51 -7.13 -0.05
CA HIS A 425 -6.57 -8.60 0.05
C HIS A 425 -6.56 -9.11 1.50
N ASP A 426 -6.02 -8.31 2.42
CA ASP A 426 -6.16 -8.48 3.87
C ASP A 426 -7.56 -8.12 4.39
N GLY A 427 -8.39 -7.47 3.57
CA GLY A 427 -9.78 -7.15 3.89
C GLY A 427 -9.97 -5.95 4.82
N LEU A 428 -8.97 -5.05 4.91
CA LEU A 428 -9.02 -3.88 5.81
C LEU A 428 -10.06 -2.84 5.35
N TYR A 429 -10.19 -2.63 4.05
CA TYR A 429 -11.09 -1.64 3.48
C TYR A 429 -11.54 -1.98 2.06
N SER A 430 -12.61 -1.32 1.62
CA SER A 430 -13.08 -1.43 0.23
C SER A 430 -12.25 -0.56 -0.73
N VAL A 431 -12.17 -0.94 -2.01
CA VAL A 431 -11.53 -0.12 -3.06
C VAL A 431 -12.17 1.27 -3.12
N PHE A 432 -13.50 1.34 -2.95
CA PHE A 432 -14.24 2.59 -2.95
C PHE A 432 -13.80 3.53 -1.81
N SER A 433 -13.68 3.00 -0.58
CA SER A 433 -13.25 3.78 0.58
C SER A 433 -11.85 4.38 0.39
N TYR A 434 -10.92 3.60 -0.17
CA TYR A 434 -9.58 4.09 -0.49
C TYR A 434 -9.61 5.16 -1.59
N TYR A 435 -10.32 4.88 -2.68
CA TYR A 435 -10.38 5.78 -3.84
C TYR A 435 -10.91 7.17 -3.46
N VAL A 436 -12.06 7.21 -2.76
CA VAL A 436 -12.67 8.47 -2.31
C VAL A 436 -11.76 9.21 -1.34
N ALA A 437 -11.21 8.52 -0.34
CA ALA A 437 -10.31 9.13 0.64
C ALA A 437 -9.07 9.75 -0.02
N ARG A 438 -8.46 9.04 -0.99
CA ARG A 438 -7.28 9.52 -1.68
C ARG A 438 -7.61 10.70 -2.60
N CYS A 439 -8.71 10.66 -3.37
CA CYS A 439 -9.15 11.82 -4.18
C CYS A 439 -9.37 13.07 -3.33
N LEU A 440 -10.07 12.93 -2.19
CA LEU A 440 -10.32 14.04 -1.27
C LEU A 440 -9.04 14.63 -0.66
N SER A 441 -8.01 13.80 -0.41
CA SER A 441 -6.75 14.31 0.15
C SER A 441 -5.96 15.23 -0.78
N TYR A 442 -6.14 15.09 -2.09
CA TYR A 442 -5.42 15.89 -3.10
C TYR A 442 -6.16 17.16 -3.51
N LEU A 443 -7.47 17.23 -3.27
CA LEU A 443 -8.32 18.36 -3.67
C LEU A 443 -7.81 19.71 -3.12
N PRO A 444 -7.41 19.85 -1.83
CA PRO A 444 -6.91 21.13 -1.32
C PRO A 444 -5.58 21.55 -1.94
N LEU A 445 -4.68 20.58 -2.20
CA LEU A 445 -3.34 20.85 -2.71
C LEU A 445 -3.40 21.43 -4.13
N PHE A 446 -4.12 20.76 -5.03
CA PHE A 446 -4.29 21.17 -6.43
C PHE A 446 -5.41 22.19 -6.64
N THR A 447 -5.95 22.78 -5.58
CA THR A 447 -6.84 23.95 -5.71
C THR A 447 -6.08 25.22 -5.34
N ALA A 448 -5.20 25.12 -4.34
CA ALA A 448 -4.47 26.28 -3.86
C ALA A 448 -3.38 26.75 -4.83
N ASP A 449 -2.64 25.83 -5.47
CA ASP A 449 -1.49 26.18 -6.30
C ASP A 449 -1.87 26.82 -7.65
N GLY A 450 -2.91 26.34 -8.32
CA GLY A 450 -3.44 26.99 -9.53
C GLY A 450 -4.06 28.37 -9.27
N LEU A 451 -4.79 28.54 -8.16
CA LEU A 451 -5.32 29.85 -7.77
C LEU A 451 -4.22 30.87 -7.48
N ILE A 452 -3.12 30.46 -6.84
CA ILE A 452 -1.96 31.34 -6.63
C ILE A 452 -1.42 31.85 -7.96
N MET A 453 -1.23 30.96 -8.94
CA MET A 453 -0.72 31.35 -10.26
C MET A 453 -1.68 32.31 -10.98
N LEU A 454 -2.98 32.01 -10.98
CA LEU A 454 -3.99 32.88 -11.58
C LEU A 454 -3.94 34.26 -10.94
N LEU A 455 -4.06 34.36 -9.62
CA LEU A 455 -4.14 35.64 -8.93
C LEU A 455 -2.85 36.47 -9.07
N VAL A 456 -1.67 35.85 -9.05
CA VAL A 456 -0.41 36.57 -9.26
C VAL A 456 -0.33 37.14 -10.67
N SER A 457 -0.74 36.39 -11.69
CA SER A 457 -0.68 36.83 -13.08
C SER A 457 -1.82 37.78 -13.47
N TYR A 458 -2.99 37.66 -12.84
CA TYR A 458 -4.24 38.28 -13.31
C TYR A 458 -4.14 39.80 -13.53
N TRP A 459 -3.70 40.52 -12.50
CA TRP A 459 -3.55 41.98 -12.55
C TRP A 459 -2.28 42.43 -13.28
N LEU A 460 -1.25 41.58 -13.33
CA LEU A 460 -0.02 41.88 -14.07
C LEU A 460 -0.29 41.88 -15.59
N VAL A 461 -1.01 40.88 -16.09
CA VAL A 461 -1.41 40.81 -17.50
C VAL A 461 -2.35 41.96 -17.89
N GLY A 462 -3.14 42.47 -16.93
CA GLY A 462 -4.13 43.52 -17.16
C GLY A 462 -5.51 42.97 -17.52
N PHE A 463 -5.89 41.82 -16.95
CA PHE A 463 -7.26 41.32 -17.07
C PHE A 463 -8.26 42.24 -16.36
N SER A 464 -9.55 42.00 -16.62
CA SER A 464 -10.64 42.85 -16.16
C SER A 464 -10.73 42.94 -14.62
N ASN A 465 -10.79 44.15 -14.05
CA ASN A 465 -10.79 44.34 -12.58
C ASN A 465 -12.16 44.12 -11.89
N SER A 466 -13.19 43.68 -12.62
CA SER A 466 -14.50 43.42 -12.01
C SER A 466 -14.45 42.24 -11.06
N LEU A 467 -14.96 42.40 -9.84
CA LEU A 467 -15.00 41.33 -8.83
C LEU A 467 -15.71 40.08 -9.36
N VAL A 468 -16.79 40.27 -10.14
CA VAL A 468 -17.56 39.17 -10.73
C VAL A 468 -16.71 38.37 -11.72
N GLN A 469 -15.95 39.05 -12.59
CA GLN A 469 -15.08 38.39 -13.57
C GLN A 469 -13.90 37.68 -12.89
N VAL A 470 -13.34 38.25 -11.82
CA VAL A 470 -12.30 37.60 -11.02
C VAL A 470 -12.84 36.31 -10.38
N LEU A 471 -14.02 36.35 -9.77
CA LEU A 471 -14.64 35.17 -9.16
C LEU A 471 -14.95 34.08 -10.18
N PHE A 472 -15.47 34.45 -11.36
CA PHE A 472 -15.66 33.49 -12.45
C PHE A 472 -14.33 32.96 -13.00
N ALA A 473 -13.29 33.78 -13.11
CA ALA A 473 -11.97 33.32 -13.52
C ALA A 473 -11.40 32.29 -12.53
N CYS A 474 -11.56 32.52 -11.22
CA CYS A 474 -11.21 31.55 -10.18
C CYS A 474 -12.01 30.25 -10.30
N LEU A 475 -13.32 30.33 -10.57
CA LEU A 475 -14.18 29.15 -10.79
C LEU A 475 -13.75 28.36 -12.03
N ILE A 476 -13.46 29.03 -13.14
CA ILE A 476 -13.00 28.41 -14.39
C ILE A 476 -11.65 27.73 -14.17
N ALA A 477 -10.70 28.41 -13.53
CA ALA A 477 -9.40 27.82 -13.17
C ALA A 477 -9.57 26.57 -12.31
N PHE A 478 -10.44 26.63 -11.29
CA PHE A 478 -10.77 25.49 -10.46
C PHE A 478 -11.32 24.31 -11.28
N LEU A 479 -12.27 24.55 -12.19
CA LEU A 479 -12.85 23.48 -13.02
C LEU A 479 -11.83 22.87 -14.00
N ILE A 480 -10.96 23.68 -14.60
CA ILE A 480 -9.87 23.19 -15.46
C ILE A 480 -8.93 22.28 -14.66
N GLU A 481 -8.53 22.74 -13.48
CA GLU A 481 -7.58 22.03 -12.64
C GLU A 481 -8.18 20.75 -12.07
N GLN A 482 -9.45 20.75 -11.67
CA GLN A 482 -10.16 19.55 -11.24
C GLN A 482 -10.39 18.56 -12.40
N SER A 483 -10.70 19.05 -13.62
CA SER A 483 -10.80 18.19 -14.81
C SER A 483 -9.47 17.50 -15.10
N SER A 484 -8.38 18.26 -15.00
CA SER A 484 -7.00 17.79 -15.18
C SER A 484 -6.61 16.78 -14.10
N SER A 485 -6.92 17.06 -12.84
CA SER A 485 -6.70 16.17 -11.69
C SER A 485 -7.45 14.84 -11.86
N ALA A 486 -8.74 14.89 -12.22
CA ALA A 486 -9.55 13.70 -12.43
C ALA A 486 -9.03 12.84 -13.59
N CYS A 487 -8.63 13.46 -14.71
CA CYS A 487 -8.01 12.77 -15.83
C CYS A 487 -6.65 12.15 -15.46
N GLY A 488 -5.81 12.89 -14.73
CA GLY A 488 -4.53 12.37 -14.26
C GLY A 488 -4.68 11.19 -13.30
N ILE A 489 -5.65 11.24 -12.38
CA ILE A 489 -6.00 10.11 -11.48
C ILE A 489 -6.50 8.92 -12.30
N MET A 490 -7.34 9.15 -13.31
CA MET A 490 -7.80 8.08 -14.22
C MET A 490 -6.60 7.39 -14.90
N ILE A 491 -5.69 8.14 -15.52
CA ILE A 491 -4.49 7.59 -16.17
C ILE A 491 -3.62 6.84 -15.16
N SER A 492 -3.42 7.41 -13.98
CA SER A 492 -2.64 6.80 -12.89
C SER A 492 -3.24 5.48 -12.41
N CYS A 493 -4.57 5.39 -12.33
CA CYS A 493 -5.28 4.18 -11.90
C CYS A 493 -5.19 3.04 -12.93
N ILE A 494 -5.28 3.38 -14.22
CA ILE A 494 -5.24 2.41 -15.32
C ILE A 494 -3.80 1.93 -15.57
N SER A 495 -2.81 2.81 -15.39
CA SER A 495 -1.42 2.54 -15.76
C SER A 495 -0.71 1.60 -14.78
N PRO A 496 -0.03 0.54 -15.25
CA PRO A 496 0.64 -0.42 -14.37
C PRO A 496 1.90 0.15 -13.70
N SER A 497 2.54 1.15 -14.31
CA SER A 497 3.75 1.80 -13.81
C SER A 497 3.76 3.31 -14.16
N LEU A 498 4.58 4.08 -13.44
CA LEU A 498 4.73 5.52 -13.68
C LEU A 498 5.24 5.85 -15.10
N PRO A 499 6.27 5.17 -15.66
CA PRO A 499 6.73 5.47 -17.02
C PRO A 499 5.62 5.31 -18.07
N ILE A 500 4.80 4.26 -17.95
CA ILE A 500 3.67 4.03 -18.88
C ILE A 500 2.62 5.14 -18.73
N ALA A 501 2.35 5.58 -17.50
CA ALA A 501 1.44 6.69 -17.24
C ALA A 501 1.93 7.98 -17.91
N MET A 502 3.23 8.31 -17.78
CA MET A 502 3.85 9.48 -18.41
C MET A 502 3.82 9.42 -19.93
N SER A 503 4.17 8.25 -20.51
CA SER A 503 4.13 8.04 -21.96
C SER A 503 2.71 8.11 -22.53
N THR A 504 1.68 7.84 -21.73
CA THR A 504 0.27 7.95 -22.15
C THR A 504 -0.23 9.39 -22.04
N ALA A 505 0.10 10.07 -20.94
CA ALA A 505 -0.37 11.43 -20.68
C ALA A 505 0.17 12.45 -21.69
N GLY A 506 1.46 12.40 -22.02
CA GLY A 506 2.10 13.41 -22.90
C GLY A 506 1.39 13.57 -24.26
N PRO A 507 1.31 12.50 -25.09
CA PRO A 507 0.64 12.56 -26.39
C PRO A 507 -0.84 12.95 -26.30
N LEU A 508 -1.56 12.44 -25.29
CA LEU A 508 -2.97 12.79 -25.07
C LEU A 508 -3.12 14.29 -24.83
N LEU A 509 -2.29 14.88 -23.97
CA LEU A 509 -2.38 16.31 -23.66
C LEU A 509 -1.97 17.19 -24.83
N THR A 510 -0.98 16.79 -25.62
CA THR A 510 -0.64 17.50 -26.87
C THR A 510 -1.80 17.49 -27.85
N LEU A 511 -2.51 16.37 -28.00
CA LEU A 511 -3.69 16.28 -28.86
C LEU A 511 -4.83 17.18 -28.40
N LEU A 512 -5.11 17.19 -27.09
CA LEU A 512 -6.18 18.01 -26.51
C LEU A 512 -5.85 19.51 -26.54
N SER A 513 -4.58 19.88 -26.35
CA SER A 513 -4.16 21.29 -26.41
C SER A 513 -4.16 21.83 -27.85
N LEU A 514 -3.71 21.05 -28.83
CA LEU A 514 -3.76 21.45 -30.25
C LEU A 514 -5.20 21.72 -30.73
N THR A 515 -6.16 20.96 -30.20
CA THR A 515 -7.60 21.13 -30.50
C THR A 515 -8.32 22.06 -29.52
N GLY A 516 -7.59 22.75 -28.63
CA GLY A 516 -8.12 23.65 -27.61
C GLY A 516 -8.53 25.04 -28.11
N GLY A 517 -8.37 25.34 -29.40
CA GLY A 517 -8.93 26.52 -30.05
C GLY A 517 -7.98 27.68 -30.35
N LEU A 518 -6.83 27.77 -29.67
CA LEU A 518 -5.82 28.79 -29.98
C LEU A 518 -4.87 28.37 -31.12
N TYR A 519 -4.33 27.14 -31.07
CA TYR A 519 -3.38 26.67 -32.11
C TYR A 519 -4.07 26.35 -33.43
N ALA A 520 -5.23 25.72 -33.36
CA ALA A 520 -6.11 25.49 -34.50
C ALA A 520 -7.46 26.12 -34.17
N ASN A 521 -7.94 27.00 -35.05
CA ASN A 521 -9.28 27.54 -34.92
C ASN A 521 -10.29 26.39 -34.99
N VAL A 522 -11.13 26.30 -33.96
CA VAL A 522 -12.05 25.17 -33.74
C VAL A 522 -13.04 24.99 -34.90
N GLY A 523 -13.50 26.09 -35.50
CA GLY A 523 -14.43 26.08 -36.63
C GLY A 523 -13.77 25.69 -37.97
N ALA A 524 -12.44 25.80 -38.06
CA ALA A 524 -11.68 25.44 -39.26
C ALA A 524 -11.21 23.96 -39.24
N LEU A 525 -11.51 23.21 -38.18
CA LEU A 525 -11.11 21.81 -38.08
C LEU A 525 -11.85 20.95 -39.13
N PRO A 526 -11.13 20.10 -39.89
CA PRO A 526 -11.76 19.15 -40.79
C PRO A 526 -12.76 18.23 -40.07
N SER A 527 -13.87 17.90 -40.73
CA SER A 527 -14.97 17.12 -40.14
C SER A 527 -14.52 15.80 -39.50
N TYR A 528 -13.56 15.11 -40.12
CA TYR A 528 -13.03 13.82 -39.63
C TYR A 528 -12.25 13.89 -38.30
N ILE A 529 -11.71 15.05 -37.93
CA ILE A 529 -10.95 15.24 -36.68
C ILE A 529 -11.66 16.16 -35.68
N SER A 530 -12.68 16.90 -36.16
CA SER A 530 -13.43 17.88 -35.39
C SER A 530 -13.98 17.33 -34.08
N TRP A 531 -14.33 16.04 -33.99
CA TRP A 531 -14.92 15.43 -32.80
C TRP A 531 -14.00 15.46 -31.56
N ILE A 532 -12.68 15.51 -31.74
CA ILE A 532 -11.69 15.53 -30.64
C ILE A 532 -11.83 16.79 -29.80
N GLN A 533 -12.18 17.91 -30.43
CA GLN A 533 -12.39 19.19 -29.74
C GLN A 533 -13.42 19.06 -28.60
N TYR A 534 -14.42 18.19 -28.76
CA TYR A 534 -15.50 18.04 -27.79
C TYR A 534 -15.09 17.22 -26.58
N LEU A 535 -13.96 16.52 -26.64
CA LEU A 535 -13.35 15.81 -25.51
C LEU A 535 -12.30 16.66 -24.77
N SER A 536 -12.01 17.86 -25.29
CA SER A 536 -10.94 18.71 -24.78
C SER A 536 -11.47 19.74 -23.78
N TRP A 537 -11.15 19.56 -22.49
CA TRP A 537 -11.34 20.61 -21.50
C TRP A 537 -10.46 21.84 -21.74
N PHE A 538 -9.44 21.75 -22.61
CA PHE A 538 -8.70 22.93 -23.05
C PHE A 538 -9.61 23.88 -23.82
N LYS A 539 -10.45 23.35 -24.71
CA LYS A 539 -11.43 24.14 -25.48
C LYS A 539 -12.38 24.85 -24.53
N TYR A 540 -13.12 24.09 -23.71
CA TYR A 540 -14.15 24.64 -22.83
C TYR A 540 -13.56 25.59 -21.77
N GLY A 541 -12.38 25.28 -21.25
CA GLY A 541 -11.69 26.17 -20.31
C GLY A 541 -11.23 27.48 -20.96
N PHE A 542 -10.71 27.42 -22.19
CA PHE A 542 -10.28 28.61 -22.92
C PHE A 542 -11.46 29.46 -23.40
N GLU A 543 -12.52 28.83 -23.92
CA GLU A 543 -13.77 29.49 -24.33
C GLU A 543 -14.42 30.20 -23.14
N ALA A 544 -14.57 29.53 -21.98
CA ALA A 544 -15.10 30.15 -20.77
C ALA A 544 -14.23 31.32 -20.28
N PHE A 545 -12.90 31.19 -20.30
CA PHE A 545 -12.00 32.28 -19.93
C PHE A 545 -12.13 33.48 -20.88
N ALA A 546 -12.18 33.24 -22.18
CA ALA A 546 -12.32 34.28 -23.19
C ALA A 546 -13.67 35.00 -23.05
N ILE A 547 -14.78 34.26 -22.93
CA ILE A 547 -16.11 34.86 -22.73
C ILE A 547 -16.14 35.70 -21.45
N ASN A 548 -15.60 35.18 -20.34
CA ASN A 548 -15.53 35.91 -19.08
C ASN A 548 -14.70 37.20 -19.21
N GLN A 549 -13.50 37.14 -19.79
CA GLN A 549 -12.62 38.29 -19.94
C GLN A 549 -13.21 39.38 -20.84
N TRP A 550 -13.86 38.99 -21.94
CA TRP A 550 -14.40 39.94 -22.93
C TRP A 550 -15.83 40.42 -22.62
N SER A 551 -16.49 39.87 -21.59
CA SER A 551 -17.83 40.29 -21.16
C SER A 551 -17.91 41.75 -20.72
N SER A 552 -16.95 42.21 -19.91
CA SER A 552 -16.75 43.63 -19.61
C SER A 552 -15.26 43.97 -19.59
N VAL A 553 -14.87 45.02 -20.33
CA VAL A 553 -13.48 45.49 -20.39
C VAL A 553 -13.42 46.87 -19.73
N ASN A 554 -12.57 47.01 -18.72
CA ASN A 554 -12.37 48.28 -18.02
C ASN A 554 -11.44 49.18 -18.84
N GLU A 555 -11.99 49.99 -19.73
CA GLU A 555 -11.30 51.17 -20.23
C GLU A 555 -11.86 52.42 -19.52
N PRO A 556 -11.06 53.15 -18.73
CA PRO A 556 -11.47 54.47 -18.27
C PRO A 556 -11.67 55.38 -19.49
N ASN A 557 -12.92 55.74 -19.77
CA ASN A 557 -13.40 56.63 -20.86
C ASN A 557 -13.60 56.05 -22.27
N SER A 558 -13.81 54.75 -22.47
CA SER A 558 -14.15 54.24 -23.81
C SER A 558 -15.64 54.00 -24.01
N THR A 559 -16.18 54.69 -25.00
CA THR A 559 -17.43 54.41 -25.72
C THR A 559 -17.23 53.32 -26.78
N ILE A 560 -16.08 52.63 -26.78
CA ILE A 560 -15.57 51.84 -27.92
C ILE A 560 -15.78 50.33 -27.70
N TRP A 561 -15.86 49.85 -26.45
CA TRP A 561 -16.15 48.45 -26.16
C TRP A 561 -17.67 48.19 -26.18
N THR A 562 -18.16 47.61 -27.28
CA THR A 562 -19.57 47.24 -27.48
C THR A 562 -19.72 45.72 -27.53
N GLU A 563 -20.94 45.22 -27.32
CA GLU A 563 -21.27 43.79 -27.48
C GLU A 563 -20.86 43.28 -28.88
N ALA A 564 -21.04 44.08 -29.92
CA ALA A 564 -20.61 43.76 -31.28
C ALA A 564 -19.09 43.56 -31.41
N LYS A 565 -18.28 44.34 -30.67
CA LYS A 565 -16.82 44.19 -30.65
C LYS A 565 -16.39 42.95 -29.85
N ARG A 566 -17.06 42.66 -28.72
CA ARG A 566 -16.90 41.40 -27.99
C ARG A 566 -17.16 40.21 -28.91
N ASP A 567 -18.31 40.19 -29.59
CA ASP A 567 -18.71 39.09 -30.45
C ASP A 567 -17.77 38.94 -31.66
N SER A 568 -17.25 40.05 -32.19
CA SER A 568 -16.19 40.04 -33.19
C SER A 568 -14.93 39.32 -32.70
N VAL A 569 -14.45 39.62 -31.48
CA VAL A 569 -13.26 38.98 -30.90
C VAL A 569 -13.51 37.49 -30.63
N LEU A 570 -14.68 37.12 -30.11
CA LEU A 570 -15.02 35.72 -29.84
C LEU A 570 -15.19 34.91 -31.14
N SER A 571 -15.83 35.48 -32.16
CA SER A 571 -16.03 34.82 -33.46
C SER A 571 -14.72 34.56 -34.22
N GLN A 572 -13.67 35.36 -33.99
CA GLN A 572 -12.33 35.07 -34.53
C GLN A 572 -11.74 33.76 -34.00
N LEU A 573 -12.18 33.30 -32.83
CA LEU A 573 -11.82 32.01 -32.23
C LEU A 573 -12.87 30.93 -32.48
N SER A 574 -13.95 31.25 -33.20
CA SER A 574 -15.16 30.42 -33.35
C SER A 574 -15.86 30.12 -32.02
N PHE A 575 -15.85 31.08 -31.09
CA PHE A 575 -16.51 30.99 -29.79
C PHE A 575 -17.80 31.81 -29.75
N HIS A 576 -18.75 31.37 -28.91
CA HIS A 576 -20.06 32.00 -28.77
C HIS A 576 -20.34 32.37 -27.31
N ALA A 577 -20.82 33.59 -27.06
CA ALA A 577 -21.07 34.07 -25.70
C ALA A 577 -22.07 33.21 -24.90
N ASP A 578 -23.01 32.55 -25.58
CA ASP A 578 -24.03 31.68 -24.98
C ASP A 578 -23.45 30.37 -24.41
N MET A 579 -22.22 30.02 -24.76
CA MET A 579 -21.57 28.77 -24.34
C MET A 579 -21.00 28.82 -22.92
N PHE A 580 -20.97 30.00 -22.27
CA PHE A 580 -20.36 30.16 -20.96
C PHE A 580 -20.83 29.14 -19.91
N TYR A 581 -22.14 29.04 -19.66
CA TYR A 581 -22.69 28.09 -18.70
C TYR A 581 -22.59 26.63 -19.17
N PRO A 582 -22.92 26.29 -20.44
CA PRO A 582 -22.65 24.97 -21.00
C PRO A 582 -21.21 24.48 -20.76
N ASP A 583 -20.21 25.33 -20.95
CA ASP A 583 -18.80 24.97 -20.78
C ASP A 583 -18.48 24.56 -19.33
N LEU A 584 -19.00 25.31 -18.34
CA LEU A 584 -18.85 24.97 -16.92
C LEU A 584 -19.51 23.63 -16.57
N VAL A 585 -20.69 23.36 -17.15
CA VAL A 585 -21.43 22.11 -16.94
C VAL A 585 -20.69 20.94 -17.59
N ILE A 586 -20.18 21.10 -18.81
CA ILE A 586 -19.42 20.07 -19.52
C ILE A 586 -18.13 19.72 -18.77
N MET A 587 -17.37 20.72 -18.30
CA MET A 587 -16.19 20.48 -17.47
C MET A 587 -16.56 19.74 -16.17
N SER A 588 -17.66 20.12 -15.52
CA SER A 588 -18.17 19.41 -14.34
C SER A 588 -18.53 17.95 -14.63
N ALA A 589 -19.11 17.67 -15.82
CA ALA A 589 -19.39 16.32 -16.26
C ALA A 589 -18.11 15.51 -16.51
N PHE A 590 -17.08 16.11 -17.12
CA PHE A 590 -15.78 15.44 -17.30
C PHE A 590 -15.16 15.00 -15.98
N ILE A 591 -15.20 15.85 -14.96
CA ILE A 591 -14.69 15.53 -13.62
C ILE A 591 -15.34 14.24 -13.11
N LEU A 592 -16.66 14.14 -13.16
CA LEU A 592 -17.41 12.96 -12.70
C LEU A 592 -17.08 11.71 -13.53
N VAL A 593 -17.05 11.85 -14.86
CA VAL A 593 -16.76 10.73 -15.76
C VAL A 593 -15.35 10.20 -15.56
N PHE A 594 -14.33 11.07 -15.48
CA PHE A 594 -12.95 10.65 -15.27
C PHE A 594 -12.75 10.00 -13.90
N TYR A 595 -13.36 10.52 -12.83
CA TYR A 595 -13.33 9.85 -11.53
C TYR A 595 -14.00 8.48 -11.56
N PHE A 596 -15.12 8.34 -12.27
CA PHE A 596 -15.79 7.06 -12.41
C PHE A 596 -14.94 6.02 -13.16
N ILE A 597 -14.35 6.42 -14.29
CA ILE A 597 -13.45 5.54 -15.07
C ILE A 597 -12.20 5.18 -14.24
N GLY A 598 -11.62 6.15 -13.52
CA GLY A 598 -10.49 5.92 -12.64
C GLY A 598 -10.80 4.90 -11.54
N TYR A 599 -11.98 4.99 -10.92
CA TYR A 599 -12.46 4.00 -9.95
C TYR A 599 -12.57 2.59 -10.55
N LEU A 600 -13.18 2.46 -11.74
CA LEU A 600 -13.29 1.17 -12.44
C LEU A 600 -11.90 0.59 -12.77
N GLY A 601 -10.98 1.44 -13.23
CA GLY A 601 -9.59 1.06 -13.50
C GLY A 601 -8.88 0.50 -12.27
N LEU A 602 -8.98 1.20 -11.13
CA LEU A 602 -8.42 0.74 -9.86
C LEU A 602 -9.06 -0.58 -9.40
N ALA A 603 -10.39 -0.67 -9.42
CA ALA A 603 -11.13 -1.87 -9.01
C ALA A 603 -10.72 -3.10 -9.84
N TYR A 604 -10.60 -2.92 -11.16
CA TYR A 604 -10.13 -3.97 -12.05
C TYR A 604 -8.69 -4.39 -11.73
N ARG A 605 -7.76 -3.43 -11.58
CA ARG A 605 -6.35 -3.73 -11.28
C ARG A 605 -6.18 -4.49 -9.97
N VAL A 606 -6.83 -4.03 -8.90
CA VAL A 606 -6.78 -4.66 -7.58
C VAL A 606 -7.39 -6.07 -7.64
N SER A 607 -8.48 -6.28 -8.37
CA SER A 607 -9.06 -7.62 -8.55
C SER A 607 -8.12 -8.59 -9.28
N LYS A 608 -7.31 -8.07 -10.22
CA LYS A 608 -6.40 -8.87 -11.05
C LYS A 608 -5.07 -9.17 -10.37
N ALA A 609 -4.63 -8.32 -9.44
CA ALA A 609 -3.34 -8.40 -8.71
C ALA A 609 -3.24 -9.57 -7.71
N ARG A 610 -4.26 -10.42 -7.65
CA ARG A 610 -4.39 -11.57 -6.76
C ARG A 610 -3.74 -12.84 -7.29
#